data_AF-A0A520I0R7-F1
#
_entry.id   AF-A0A520I0R7-F1
#
_cell.length_a   1.000
_cell.length_b   1.000
_cell.length_c   1.000
_cell.angle_alpha   90.00
_cell.angle_beta   90.00
_cell.angle_gamma   90.00
#
_symmetry.space_group_name_H-M   'P 1'
#
loop_
_entity.id
_entity.type
_entity.pdbx_description
1 polymer ?
#
loop_
_entity_poly.entity_id
_entity_poly.type
_entity_poly.pdbx_seq_one_letter_code
_entity_poly.pdbx_strand_id
1 'polypeptide(L)'
;MVPRLAGPRRSARRSRDRAAWVSSYRLKEVNRYIARLVDAGFEDRVMFGTDELIWRSLMRYSVGIIQNADYLSSEQKRDILCNNAARLLWLAPVKAG
;
A
#
# COMPACT_ATOMS: atom_id res chain seq x y z
N MET A 1 -40.12 4.00 42.84
CA MET A 1 -40.41 4.48 41.48
C MET A 1 -39.14 5.15 40.94
N VAL A 2 -38.39 4.47 40.08
CA VAL A 2 -37.05 4.92 39.63
C VAL A 2 -37.22 5.65 38.29
N PRO A 3 -36.74 6.90 38.12
CA PRO A 3 -36.85 7.56 36.84
C PRO A 3 -35.87 6.92 35.83
N ARG A 4 -36.43 6.50 34.71
CA ARG A 4 -35.73 5.94 33.56
C ARG A 4 -34.98 7.07 32.84
N LEU A 5 -33.70 7.26 33.17
CA LEU A 5 -32.85 8.20 32.43
C LEU A 5 -32.65 7.68 31.01
N ALA A 6 -33.04 8.53 30.05
CA ALA A 6 -32.96 8.29 28.63
C ALA A 6 -31.54 7.87 28.22
N GLY A 7 -31.42 6.70 27.60
CA GLY A 7 -30.15 6.22 27.07
C GLY A 7 -29.64 7.13 25.94
N PRO A 8 -28.32 7.25 25.75
CA PRO A 8 -27.79 7.95 24.60
C PRO A 8 -28.15 7.18 23.32
N ARG A 9 -29.02 7.76 22.47
CA ARG A 9 -29.16 7.34 21.07
C ARG A 9 -27.87 7.71 20.31
N ARG A 10 -26.81 6.91 20.48
CA ARG A 10 -25.61 6.95 19.62
C ARG A 10 -25.86 6.16 18.34
N SER A 11 -26.86 6.57 17.58
CA SER A 11 -27.02 6.18 16.17
C SER A 11 -26.55 7.34 15.31
N ALA A 12 -25.70 7.03 14.33
CA ALA A 12 -25.14 7.95 13.31
C ALA A 12 -23.84 8.71 13.67
N ARG A 13 -22.77 7.95 13.94
CA ARG A 13 -21.41 8.31 13.47
C ARG A 13 -20.74 7.07 12.84
N ARG A 14 -21.46 6.42 11.91
CA ARG A 14 -20.93 5.30 11.12
C ARG A 14 -20.72 5.75 9.68
N SER A 15 -19.57 6.36 9.42
CA SER A 15 -18.87 6.43 8.13
C SER A 15 -17.79 7.51 8.21
N ARG A 16 -16.90 7.43 9.20
CA ARG A 16 -15.57 8.02 8.99
C ARG A 16 -14.83 7.04 8.11
N ASP A 17 -14.51 7.48 6.91
CA ASP A 17 -13.82 6.72 5.88
C ASP A 17 -12.69 5.88 6.48
N ARG A 18 -12.78 4.55 6.28
CA ARG A 18 -11.68 3.62 6.62
C ARG A 18 -10.40 3.97 5.86
N ALA A 19 -10.50 4.82 4.82
CA ALA A 19 -9.40 5.48 4.12
C ALA A 19 -8.42 6.19 5.06
N ALA A 20 -8.95 6.82 6.12
CA ALA A 20 -8.16 7.66 7.01
C ALA A 20 -7.16 6.86 7.87
N TRP A 21 -7.38 5.55 8.06
CA TRP A 21 -6.46 4.70 8.82
C TRP A 21 -5.26 4.22 7.98
N VAL A 22 -5.49 3.91 6.70
CA VAL A 22 -4.44 3.49 5.75
C VAL A 22 -3.66 4.69 5.18
N SER A 23 -4.31 5.86 5.08
CA SER A 23 -3.74 7.11 4.56
C SER A 23 -2.89 7.89 5.59
N SER A 24 -2.38 7.23 6.63
CA SER A 24 -1.58 7.88 7.68
C SER A 24 -0.23 8.39 7.17
N TYR A 25 0.25 7.92 6.02
CA TYR A 25 1.46 8.42 5.37
C TYR A 25 1.12 9.40 4.23
N ARG A 26 1.73 10.59 4.28
CA ARG A 26 1.68 11.54 3.17
C ARG A 26 2.31 10.88 1.94
N LEU A 27 1.57 10.83 0.82
CA LEU A 27 2.03 10.22 -0.44
C LEU A 27 3.43 10.68 -0.87
N LYS A 28 3.77 11.95 -0.61
CA LYS A 28 5.11 12.50 -0.88
C LYS A 28 6.21 11.79 -0.09
N GLU A 29 5.98 11.47 1.18
CA GLU A 29 6.97 10.79 2.02
C GLU A 29 7.14 9.32 1.62
N VAL A 30 6.04 8.66 1.25
CA VAL A 30 6.09 7.30 0.68
C VAL A 30 6.96 7.27 -0.58
N ASN A 31 6.70 8.18 -1.51
CA ASN A 31 7.49 8.27 -2.75
C ASN A 31 8.96 8.62 -2.48
N ARG A 32 9.23 9.54 -1.55
CA ARG A 32 10.60 9.89 -1.16
C ARG A 32 11.35 8.70 -0.57
N TYR A 33 10.67 7.87 0.23
CA TYR A 33 11.30 6.69 0.83
C TYR A 33 11.64 5.64 -0.22
N ILE A 34 10.72 5.37 -1.16
CA ILE A 34 10.97 4.45 -2.28
C ILE A 34 12.14 4.96 -3.14
N ALA A 35 12.12 6.25 -3.50
CA ALA A 35 13.20 6.87 -4.28
C ALA A 35 14.57 6.67 -3.62
N ARG A 36 14.68 6.90 -2.31
CA ARG A 36 15.95 6.70 -1.58
C ARG A 36 16.43 5.25 -1.55
N LEU A 37 15.53 4.27 -1.54
CA LEU A 37 15.91 2.86 -1.61
C LEU A 37 16.48 2.51 -2.98
N VAL A 38 15.85 3.02 -4.04
CA VAL A 38 16.30 2.83 -5.42
C VAL A 38 17.62 3.57 -5.67
N ASP A 39 17.75 4.83 -5.26
CA ASP A 39 18.98 5.61 -5.39
C ASP A 39 20.17 4.96 -4.66
N ALA A 40 19.89 4.19 -3.61
CA ALA A 40 20.89 3.46 -2.84
C ALA A 40 21.19 2.05 -3.40
N GLY A 41 20.59 1.64 -4.52
CA GLY A 41 20.82 0.35 -5.16
C GLY A 41 20.11 -0.84 -4.49
N PHE A 42 19.02 -0.59 -3.76
CA PHE A 42 18.25 -1.63 -3.07
C PHE A 42 16.93 -1.99 -3.79
N GLU A 43 16.72 -1.55 -5.02
CA GLU A 43 15.48 -1.75 -5.77
C GLU A 43 15.08 -3.22 -5.88
N ASP A 44 16.03 -4.14 -6.03
CA ASP A 44 15.81 -5.60 -6.15
C ASP A 44 15.25 -6.26 -4.89
N ARG A 45 15.22 -5.53 -3.77
CA ARG A 45 14.74 -6.02 -2.47
C ARG A 45 13.41 -5.41 -2.06
N VAL A 46 12.89 -4.46 -2.83
CA VAL A 46 11.62 -3.78 -2.55
C VAL A 46 10.47 -4.55 -3.20
N MET A 47 9.43 -4.89 -2.44
CA MET A 47 8.25 -5.60 -2.94
C MET A 47 6.97 -4.87 -2.58
N PHE A 48 5.97 -4.98 -3.44
CA PHE A 48 4.63 -4.46 -3.20
C PHE A 48 3.76 -5.45 -2.41
N GLY A 49 3.05 -4.93 -1.40
CA GLY A 49 2.02 -5.65 -0.65
C GLY A 49 1.07 -4.65 0.03
N THR A 50 -0.23 -4.95 0.07
CA THR A 50 -1.23 -4.02 0.61
C THR A 50 -1.84 -4.48 1.94
N ASP A 51 -1.50 -5.69 2.41
CA ASP A 51 -2.15 -6.37 3.54
C ASP A 51 -3.70 -6.31 3.50
N GLU A 52 -4.24 -6.16 2.29
CA GLU A 52 -5.64 -5.81 2.08
C GLU A 52 -6.46 -7.08 1.93
N LEU A 53 -7.38 -7.30 2.86
CA LEU A 53 -8.26 -8.47 2.86
C LEU A 53 -9.72 -8.14 2.51
N ILE A 54 -10.14 -6.87 2.58
CA ILE A 54 -11.56 -6.49 2.61
C ILE A 54 -11.90 -5.41 1.57
N TRP A 55 -10.95 -4.55 1.23
CA TRP A 55 -11.18 -3.31 0.51
C TRP A 55 -10.57 -3.32 -0.89
N ARG A 56 -11.37 -3.81 -1.85
CA ARG A 56 -10.98 -3.92 -3.27
C ARG A 56 -10.42 -2.65 -3.92
N SER A 57 -10.87 -1.45 -3.52
CA SER A 57 -10.36 -0.22 -4.14
C SER A 57 -8.98 0.21 -3.62
N LEU A 58 -8.55 -0.24 -2.44
CA LEU A 58 -7.22 0.07 -1.94
C LEU A 58 -6.14 -0.53 -2.84
N MET A 59 -6.34 -1.77 -3.32
CA MET A 59 -5.40 -2.41 -4.24
C MET A 59 -5.15 -1.55 -5.48
N ARG A 60 -6.21 -1.07 -6.14
CA ARG A 60 -6.09 -0.20 -7.32
C ARG A 60 -5.36 1.11 -7.00
N TYR A 61 -5.70 1.73 -5.88
CA TYR A 61 -5.07 2.98 -5.45
C TYR A 61 -3.56 2.78 -5.20
N SER A 62 -3.19 1.78 -4.42
CA SER A 62 -1.80 1.50 -4.04
C SER A 62 -0.94 1.08 -5.23
N VAL A 63 -1.47 0.27 -6.17
CA VAL A 63 -0.77 -0.02 -7.43
C VAL A 63 -0.55 1.26 -8.23
N GLY A 64 -1.53 2.16 -8.25
CA GLY A 64 -1.43 3.47 -8.90
C GLY A 64 -0.31 4.36 -8.36
N ILE A 65 0.06 4.22 -7.08
CA ILE A 65 1.20 4.96 -6.50
C ILE A 65 2.51 4.59 -7.21
N ILE A 66 2.75 3.29 -7.43
CA ILE A 66 3.97 2.81 -8.08
C ILE A 66 3.93 3.04 -9.59
N GLN A 67 2.78 2.79 -10.23
CA GLN A 67 2.65 2.97 -11.68
C GLN A 67 2.89 4.42 -12.13
N ASN A 68 2.43 5.40 -11.33
CA ASN A 68 2.56 6.82 -11.63
C ASN A 68 3.79 7.48 -10.98
N ALA A 69 4.72 6.71 -10.43
CA ALA A 69 5.97 7.25 -9.90
C ALA A 69 6.92 7.64 -11.04
N ASP A 70 7.15 8.93 -11.24
CA ASP A 70 7.98 9.44 -12.36
C ASP A 70 9.48 9.22 -12.16
N TYR A 71 9.92 8.97 -10.93
CA TYR A 71 11.31 8.67 -10.58
C TYR A 71 11.71 7.20 -10.78
N LEU A 72 10.74 6.34 -11.14
CA LEU A 72 11.00 4.92 -11.40
C LEU A 72 11.00 4.64 -12.90
N SER A 73 11.98 3.86 -13.35
CA SER A 73 11.96 3.28 -14.68
C SER A 73 10.82 2.26 -14.82
N SER A 74 10.42 1.98 -16.06
CA SER A 74 9.42 0.93 -16.34
C SER A 74 9.85 -0.45 -15.84
N GLU A 75 11.16 -0.72 -15.76
CA GLU A 75 11.69 -1.97 -15.21
C GLU A 75 11.57 -2.01 -13.69
N GLN A 76 11.99 -0.95 -13.00
CA GLN A 76 11.86 -0.83 -11.53
C GLN A 76 10.40 -0.95 -11.08
N LYS A 77 9.46 -0.38 -11.83
CA LYS A 77 8.03 -0.53 -11.57
C LYS A 77 7.58 -2.00 -11.62
N ARG A 78 8.02 -2.76 -12.62
CA ARG A 78 7.70 -4.20 -12.75
C ARG A 78 8.36 -5.03 -11.65
N ASP A 79 9.58 -4.66 -11.28
CA ASP A 79 10.34 -5.37 -10.26
C ASP A 79 9.70 -5.21 -8.88
N ILE A 80 9.37 -3.97 -8.50
CA ILE A 80 8.67 -3.67 -7.25
C ILE A 80 7.29 -4.32 -7.19
N LEU A 81 6.50 -4.25 -8.28
CA LEU A 81 5.14 -4.78 -8.30
C LEU A 81 5.08 -6.31 -8.34
N CYS A 82 6.03 -6.97 -9.01
CA CYS A 82 5.94 -8.41 -9.28
C CYS A 82 7.28 -9.15 -9.21
N ASN A 83 8.31 -8.73 -9.95
CA ASN A 83 9.45 -9.62 -10.20
C ASN A 83 10.29 -9.88 -8.94
N ASN A 84 10.43 -8.90 -8.05
CA ASN A 84 11.16 -9.10 -6.80
C ASN A 84 10.48 -10.15 -5.91
N ALA A 85 9.15 -10.09 -5.81
CA ALA A 85 8.37 -11.11 -5.11
C ALA A 85 8.48 -12.47 -5.79
N ALA A 86 8.41 -12.52 -7.13
CA ALA A 86 8.57 -13.77 -7.87
C ALA A 86 9.96 -14.40 -7.68
N ARG A 87 11.03 -13.59 -7.61
CA ARG A 87 12.39 -14.06 -7.29
C ARG A 87 12.49 -14.55 -5.85
N LEU A 88 11.93 -13.82 -4.88
CA LEU A 88 11.94 -14.21 -3.47
C LEU A 88 11.18 -15.53 -3.23
N LEU A 89 10.04 -15.68 -3.89
CA LEU A 89 9.15 -16.84 -3.76
C LEU A 89 9.51 -17.99 -4.72
N TRP A 90 10.59 -17.84 -5.49
CA TRP A 90 11.11 -18.85 -6.42
C TRP A 90 10.08 -19.27 -7.48
N LEU A 91 9.23 -18.32 -7.89
CA LEU A 91 8.17 -18.50 -8.88
C LEU A 91 8.63 -18.19 -10.31
N ALA A 92 9.70 -17.40 -10.44
CA ALA A 92 10.34 -17.16 -11.72
C ALA A 92 11.56 -18.08 -11.86
N PRO A 93 11.87 -18.62 -13.07
CA PRO A 93 13.16 -19.23 -13.29
C PRO A 93 14.23 -18.20 -12.94
N VAL A 94 15.20 -18.58 -12.10
CA VAL A 94 16.41 -17.76 -11.89
C VAL A 94 16.97 -17.50 -13.28
N LYS A 95 17.09 -16.23 -13.70
CA LYS A 95 17.75 -15.90 -14.97
C LYS A 95 19.12 -16.58 -14.94
N ALA A 96 19.29 -17.63 -15.72
CA ALA A 96 20.60 -18.21 -15.96
C ALA A 96 21.41 -17.12 -16.67
N GLY A 97 22.42 -16.60 -15.98
CA GLY A 97 23.42 -15.70 -16.57
C GLY A 97 24.28 -16.42 -17.59
#